data_AF-A0AAE8NLP9-F1
#
_entry.id   AF-A0AAE8NLP9-F1
#
_cell.length_a   1.000
_cell.length_b   1.000
_cell.length_c   1.000
_cell.angle_alpha   90.00
_cell.angle_beta   90.00
_cell.angle_gamma   90.00
#
_symmetry.space_group_name_H-M   'P 1'
#
loop_
_entity.id
_entity.type
_entity.pdbx_description
1 polymer ?
#
loop_
_entity_poly.entity_id
_entity_poly.type
_entity_poly.pdbx_seq_one_letter_code
_entity_poly.pdbx_strand_id
1 'polypeptide(L)' 'MTPAHLIPSPLGDIAVRIEDDALTGLYFVGQKYFPPVAIVTEADALATPPIARKVAEEIAEYFTGTR' A
#
# COMPACT_ATOMS: atom_id res chain seq x y z
N MET A 1 -10.04 12.77 2.75
CA MET A 1 -9.87 11.30 2.71
C MET A 1 -8.39 11.02 2.52
N THR A 2 -7.79 10.23 3.39
CA THR A 2 -6.37 9.87 3.25
C THR A 2 -6.21 8.92 2.07
N PRO A 3 -5.39 9.26 1.06
CA PRO A 3 -5.24 8.42 -0.11
C PRO A 3 -4.40 7.17 0.21
N ALA A 4 -4.59 6.11 -0.57
CA ALA A 4 -3.85 4.87 -0.46
C ALA A 4 -2.68 4.82 -1.45
N HIS A 5 -1.58 4.22 -1.02
CA HIS A 5 -0.41 3.95 -1.84
C HIS A 5 -0.53 2.56 -2.46
N LEU A 6 -0.26 2.42 -3.76
CA LEU A 6 -0.22 1.11 -4.41
C LEU A 6 1.16 0.47 -4.27
N ILE A 7 1.13 -0.82 -3.92
CA ILE A 7 2.31 -1.66 -3.82
C ILE A 7 2.05 -2.91 -4.68
N PRO A 8 2.84 -3.16 -5.73
CA PRO A 8 2.67 -4.34 -6.56
C PRO A 8 3.03 -5.61 -5.75
N SER A 9 2.26 -6.68 -5.96
CA SER A 9 2.55 -7.99 -5.37
C SER A 9 2.25 -9.13 -6.35
N PRO A 10 2.77 -10.35 -6.12
CA PRO A 10 2.45 -11.51 -6.94
C PRO A 10 0.96 -11.87 -6.99
N LEU A 11 0.16 -11.38 -6.04
CA LEU A 11 -1.28 -11.61 -5.96
C LEU A 11 -2.11 -10.44 -6.53
N GLY A 12 -1.45 -9.45 -7.14
CA GLY A 12 -2.06 -8.20 -7.61
C GLY A 12 -1.70 -7.01 -6.74
N ASP A 13 -2.14 -5.82 -7.14
CA ASP A 13 -1.80 -4.57 -6.44
C ASP A 13 -2.45 -4.50 -5.07
N ILE A 14 -1.69 -4.00 -4.10
CA ILE A 14 -2.10 -3.79 -2.72
C ILE A 14 -2.23 -2.29 -2.48
N ALA A 15 -3.41 -1.84 -2.11
CA ALA A 15 -3.67 -0.49 -1.65
C ALA A 15 -3.41 -0.41 -0.14
N VAL A 16 -2.41 0.39 0.24
CA VAL A 16 -1.99 0.62 1.62
C VAL A 16 -2.40 2.02 2.08
N ARG A 17 -3.11 2.09 3.20
CA ARG A 17 -3.54 3.36 3.81
C ARG A 17 -2.69 3.65 5.05
N ILE A 18 -2.14 4.86 5.07
CA ILE A 18 -1.30 5.34 6.16
C ILE A 18 -1.89 6.64 6.69
N GLU A 19 -2.10 6.70 7.99
CA GLU A 19 -2.56 7.90 8.71
C GLU A 19 -1.67 8.08 9.93
N ASP A 20 -1.24 9.32 10.19
CA ASP A 20 -0.45 9.67 11.38
C ASP A 20 0.76 8.73 11.62
N ASP A 21 1.48 8.40 10.54
CA ASP A 21 2.64 7.47 10.56
C ASP A 21 2.32 6.04 11.02
N ALA A 22 1.05 5.62 10.89
CA ALA A 22 0.59 4.27 11.18
C ALA A 22 -0.11 3.63 9.97
N LEU A 23 0.10 2.31 9.81
CA LEU A 23 -0.64 1.50 8.85
C LEU A 23 -2.08 1.30 9.34
N THR A 24 -3.05 1.94 8.69
CA THR A 24 -4.47 1.85 9.08
C THR A 24 -5.30 0.95 8.17
N GLY A 25 -4.78 0.59 7.00
CA GLY A 25 -5.48 -0.31 6.09
C GLY A 25 -4.57 -0.94 5.04
N LEU A 26 -4.90 -2.18 4.66
CA LEU A 26 -4.23 -2.94 3.61
C LEU A 26 -5.28 -3.75 2.86
N TYR A 27 -5.39 -3.54 1.55
CA TYR A 27 -6.44 -4.13 0.73
C TYR A 27 -5.88 -4.56 -0.62
N PHE A 28 -6.25 -5.74 -1.12
CA PHE A 28 -5.97 -6.06 -2.52
C PHE A 28 -6.97 -5.33 -3.42
N VAL A 29 -6.45 -4.72 -4.49
CA VAL A 29 -7.27 -4.09 -5.52
C VAL A 29 -8.13 -5.16 -6.20
N GLY A 30 -9.41 -4.86 -6.42
CA GLY A 30 -10.35 -5.76 -7.08
C GLY A 30 -11.05 -6.79 -6.19
N GLN A 31 -10.86 -6.73 -4.86
CA GLN A 31 -11.67 -7.54 -3.95
C GLN A 31 -13.14 -7.11 -3.94
N LYS A 32 -14.04 -8.07 -3.66
CA LYS A 32 -15.50 -7.86 -3.63
C LYS A 32 -15.94 -6.68 -2.75
N TYR A 33 -15.19 -6.41 -1.68
CA TYR A 33 -15.45 -5.31 -0.74
C TYR A 33 -14.26 -4.35 -0.67
N PHE A 34 -13.75 -3.93 -1.83
CA PHE A 34 -12.73 -2.89 -1.89
C PHE A 34 -13.32 -1.54 -1.41
N PRO A 35 -12.71 -0.88 -0.41
CA PRO A 35 -13.22 0.37 0.10
C PRO A 35 -13.10 1.47 -0.96
N PRO A 36 -14.02 2.46 -1.00
CA PRO A 36 -13.90 3.62 -1.88
C PRO A 36 -12.77 4.52 -1.36
N VAL A 37 -11.53 4.23 -1.77
CA VAL A 37 -10.32 4.96 -1.39
C VAL A 37 -9.69 5.62 -2.62
N ALA A 38 -9.22 6.85 -2.45
CA ALA A 38 -8.45 7.54 -3.48
C ALA A 38 -7.05 6.93 -3.55
N ILE A 39 -6.54 6.65 -4.74
CA ILE A 39 -5.21 6.06 -4.93
C ILE A 39 -4.22 7.15 -5.34
N VAL A 40 -3.10 7.22 -4.64
CA VAL A 40 -1.97 8.09 -5.00
C VAL A 40 -1.32 7.53 -6.27
N THR A 41 -1.22 8.36 -7.33
CA THR A 41 -0.50 7.99 -8.56
C THR A 41 0.99 8.29 -8.42
N GLU A 42 1.86 7.59 -9.15
CA GLU A 42 3.34 7.75 -9.08
C GLU A 42 3.85 9.20 -9.20
N ALA A 43 3.08 10.11 -9.80
CA ALA A 43 3.41 11.53 -9.86
C ALA A 43 3.52 12.22 -8.48
N ASP A 44 2.91 11.65 -7.44
CA ASP A 44 2.96 12.11 -6.05
C ASP A 44 4.06 11.38 -5.23
N ALA A 45 5.00 10.67 -5.87
CA ALA A 45 6.04 9.90 -5.18
C ALA A 45 6.86 10.74 -4.16
N LEU A 46 7.00 12.05 -4.39
CA LEU A 46 7.63 13.01 -3.47
C LEU A 46 6.89 13.19 -2.12
N ALA A 47 5.62 12.80 -2.04
CA ALA A 47 4.80 12.85 -0.82
C ALA A 47 4.66 11.49 -0.12
N THR A 48 5.39 10.46 -0.58
CA THR A 48 5.28 9.10 -0.03
C THR A 48 5.87 9.05 1.39
N PRO A 49 5.07 8.71 2.43
CA PRO A 49 5.57 8.61 3.80
C PRO A 49 6.68 7.55 3.91
N PRO A 50 7.69 7.73 4.79
CA PRO A 50 8.75 6.73 4.99
C PRO A 50 8.22 5.34 5.35
N ILE A 51 7.12 5.28 6.11
CA ILE A 51 6.45 4.02 6.47
C ILE A 51 5.88 3.29 5.26
N ALA A 52 5.43 3.98 4.20
CA ALA A 52 4.93 3.32 2.98
C ALA A 52 6.03 2.52 2.28
N ARG A 53 7.24 3.08 2.20
CA ARG A 53 8.41 2.38 1.65
C ARG A 53 8.75 1.16 2.51
N LYS A 54 8.77 1.31 3.83
CA LYS A 54 9.02 0.20 4.75
C LYS A 54 8.00 -0.93 4.52
N VAL A 55 6.71 -0.60 4.47
CA VAL A 55 5.64 -1.58 4.20
C VAL A 55 5.86 -2.28 2.85
N ALA A 56 6.29 -1.56 1.80
CA ALA A 56 6.59 -2.17 0.51
C ALA A 56 7.75 -3.18 0.59
N GLU A 57 8.81 -2.85 1.32
CA GLU A 57 9.95 -3.74 1.58
C GLU A 57 9.50 -5.00 2.36
N GLU A 58 8.74 -4.84 3.44
CA GLU A 58 8.25 -5.97 4.25
C GLU A 58 7.32 -6.88 3.46
N ILE A 59 6.46 -6.32 2.61
CA ILE A 59 5.58 -7.09 1.71
C ILE A 59 6.43 -7.89 0.70
N ALA A 60 7.47 -7.29 0.12
CA ALA A 60 8.36 -7.98 -0.80
C ALA A 60 9.12 -9.13 -0.10
N GLU A 61 9.60 -8.92 1.12
CA GLU A 61 10.24 -9.96 1.94
C GLU A 61 9.27 -11.12 2.24
N TYR A 62 8.03 -10.79 2.63
CA TYR A 62 6.99 -11.78 2.90
C TYR A 62 6.72 -12.66 1.67
N PHE A 63 6.58 -12.07 0.48
CA PHE A 63 6.33 -12.83 -0.75
C PHE A 63 7.54 -13.62 -1.26
N THR A 64 8.75 -13.23 -0.88
CA THR A 64 9.98 -14.01 -1.17
C THR A 64 10.25 -15.10 -0.13
N GLY A 65 9.47 -15.16 0.95
CA GLY A 65 9.65 -16.11 2.04
C GLY A 65 10.92 -15.86 2.86
N THR A 66 11.47 -14.64 2.80
CA THR A 66 12.65 -14.22 3.56
C THR A 66 12.31 -13.67 4.94
N ARG A 67 11.00 -13.62 5.27
CA ARG A 67 10.44 -13.13 6.51
C ARG A 67 9.22 -13.93 6.95
#